data_AF-A0A6P1DF75-F1
#
_entry.id   AF-A0A6P1DF75-F1
#
_cell.length_a   1.000
_cell.length_b   1.000
_cell.length_c   1.000
_cell.angle_alpha   90.00
_cell.angle_beta   90.00
_cell.angle_gamma   90.00
#
_symmetry.space_group_name_H-M   'P 1'
#
loop_
_entity.id
_entity.type
_entity.pdbx_description
1 polymer ?
#
loop_
_entity_poly.entity_id
_entity_poly.type
_entity_poly.pdbx_seq_one_letter_code
_entity_poly.pdbx_strand_id
1 'polypeptide(L)'
;LHSDPEFARAAGFPNPILHGLCTYGIVCKTATDTALDSDASRVTGFRARFAGVLYPGETIRTRIWRTEGELIIGASVVDRDDAPILADVRLTFHN
;
A
#
# COMPACT_ATOMS: atom_id res chain seq x y z
N LEU A 1 -0.45 -19.31 -0.78
CA LEU A 1 0.43 -18.15 -0.59
C LEU A 1 -0.09 -17.24 0.51
N HIS A 2 -1.36 -16.82 0.45
CA HIS A 2 -1.89 -15.78 1.36
C HIS A 2 -2.67 -16.28 2.59
N SER A 3 -2.84 -17.60 2.75
CA SER A 3 -3.65 -18.18 3.83
C SER A 3 -3.07 -19.49 4.36
N ASP A 4 -2.52 -20.32 3.47
CA ASP A 4 -1.89 -21.60 3.81
C ASP A 4 -0.39 -21.45 4.14
N PRO A 5 0.04 -21.75 5.39
CA PRO A 5 1.44 -21.69 5.80
C PRO A 5 2.36 -22.65 5.04
N GLU A 6 1.90 -23.86 4.70
CA GLU A 6 2.73 -24.84 4.00
C GLU A 6 3.02 -24.37 2.57
N PHE A 7 1.98 -23.87 1.89
CA PHE A 7 2.12 -23.34 0.54
C PHE A 7 2.93 -22.02 0.52
N ALA A 8 2.84 -21.18 1.55
CA ALA A 8 3.70 -19.99 1.68
C ALA A 8 5.18 -20.36 1.86
N ARG A 9 5.47 -21.34 2.72
CA ARG A 9 6.83 -21.86 2.94
C ARG A 9 7.41 -22.50 1.69
N ALA A 10 6.59 -23.28 0.96
CA ALA A 10 6.99 -23.85 -0.33
C ALA A 10 7.32 -22.77 -1.39
N ALA A 11 6.68 -21.59 -1.29
CA ALA A 11 6.95 -20.43 -2.14
C ALA A 11 8.11 -19.54 -1.64
N GLY A 12 8.81 -19.93 -0.56
CA GLY A 12 9.98 -19.21 -0.03
C GLY A 12 9.66 -18.13 1.01
N PHE A 13 8.43 -18.06 1.51
CA PHE A 13 8.05 -17.11 2.56
C PHE A 13 7.96 -17.80 3.93
N PRO A 14 8.46 -17.18 5.02
CA PRO A 14 8.37 -17.76 6.37
C PRO A 14 6.93 -17.91 6.87
N ASN A 15 5.99 -17.08 6.38
CA ASN A 15 4.58 -17.08 6.74
C ASN A 15 3.72 -16.64 5.54
N PRO A 16 2.39 -16.84 5.56
CA PRO A 16 1.51 -16.25 4.56
C PRO A 16 1.65 -14.74 4.47
N ILE A 17 1.82 -14.23 3.26
CA ILE A 17 1.89 -12.79 2.98
C ILE A 17 0.49 -12.25 2.66
N LEU A 18 0.22 -10.98 2.95
CA LEU A 18 -0.99 -10.31 2.48
C LEU A 18 -0.98 -10.18 0.95
N HIS A 19 -2.15 -10.22 0.32
CA HIS A 19 -2.27 -9.98 -1.12
C HIS A 19 -1.71 -8.60 -1.47
N GLY A 20 -0.90 -8.50 -2.52
CA GLY A 20 -0.39 -7.21 -3.00
C GLY A 20 -1.52 -6.21 -3.26
N LEU A 21 -2.63 -6.65 -3.88
CA LEU A 21 -3.80 -5.81 -4.11
C LEU A 21 -4.52 -5.36 -2.83
N CYS A 22 -4.37 -6.09 -1.72
CA CYS A 22 -4.90 -5.66 -0.43
C CYS A 22 -4.02 -4.53 0.15
N THR A 23 -2.70 -4.69 0.12
CA THR A 23 -1.75 -3.61 0.46
C THR A 23 -1.99 -2.36 -0.39
N TYR A 24 -2.19 -2.54 -1.69
CA TYR A 24 -2.54 -1.49 -2.63
C TYR A 24 -3.83 -0.75 -2.22
N GLY A 25 -4.90 -1.48 -1.93
CA GLY A 25 -6.17 -0.91 -1.47
C GLY A 25 -6.04 -0.17 -0.14
N ILE A 26 -5.26 -0.69 0.81
CA ILE A 26 -5.01 -0.03 2.11
C ILE A 26 -4.32 1.32 1.90
N VAL A 27 -3.25 1.36 1.09
CA VAL A 27 -2.53 2.62 0.82
C VAL A 27 -3.40 3.63 0.08
N CYS A 28 -4.23 3.19 -0.88
CA CYS A 28 -5.21 4.04 -1.55
C CYS A 28 -6.18 4.66 -0.55
N LYS A 29 -6.80 3.82 0.29
CA LYS A 29 -7.74 4.24 1.32
C LYS A 29 -7.10 5.24 2.29
N THR A 30 -5.90 4.96 2.79
CA THR A 30 -5.19 5.87 3.69
C THR A 30 -4.95 7.23 3.05
N ALA A 31 -4.60 7.27 1.76
CA ALA A 31 -4.41 8.53 1.05
C ALA A 31 -5.73 9.31 0.86
N THR A 32 -6.81 8.62 0.47
CA THR A 32 -8.15 9.20 0.35
C THR A 32 -8.66 9.75 1.68
N ASP A 33 -8.52 8.98 2.76
CA ASP A 33 -8.94 9.40 4.10
C ASP A 33 -8.12 10.60 4.61
N THR A 34 -6.81 10.62 4.31
CA THR A 34 -5.91 11.67 4.82
C THR A 34 -6.03 12.98 4.05
N ALA A 35 -6.26 12.92 2.73
CA ALA A 35 -6.09 14.08 1.85
C ALA A 35 -7.36 14.50 1.08
N LEU A 36 -8.38 13.63 0.99
CA LEU A 36 -9.57 13.83 0.16
C LEU A 36 -10.88 13.77 0.96
N ASP A 37 -10.84 14.02 2.27
CA ASP A 37 -12.01 14.06 3.14
C ASP A 37 -12.80 12.73 3.16
N SER A 38 -12.09 11.61 2.97
CA SER A 38 -12.68 10.27 2.78
C SER A 38 -13.63 10.15 1.58
N ASP A 39 -13.65 11.12 0.66
CA ASP A 39 -14.48 11.06 -0.54
C ASP A 39 -13.74 10.31 -1.66
N ALA A 40 -14.08 9.03 -1.80
CA ALA A 40 -13.53 8.17 -2.84
C ALA A 40 -13.93 8.59 -4.26
N SER A 41 -15.02 9.36 -4.43
CA SER A 41 -15.45 9.81 -5.76
C SER A 41 -14.45 10.77 -6.39
N ARG A 42 -13.66 11.48 -5.57
CA ARG A 42 -12.61 12.40 -6.02
C ARG A 42 -11.42 11.70 -6.66
N VAL A 43 -11.21 10.40 -6.38
CA VAL A 43 -10.09 9.64 -6.91
C VAL A 43 -10.33 9.33 -8.39
N THR A 44 -9.45 9.83 -9.27
CA THR A 44 -9.53 9.61 -10.72
C THR A 44 -8.55 8.54 -11.21
N GLY A 45 -7.53 8.23 -10.40
CA GLY A 45 -6.53 7.22 -10.72
C GLY A 45 -5.67 6.90 -9.51
N PHE A 46 -5.23 5.65 -9.44
CA PHE A 46 -4.25 5.20 -8.46
C PHE A 46 -3.30 4.24 -9.18
N ARG A 47 -1.99 4.39 -8.94
CA ARG A 47 -0.96 3.51 -9.50
C ARG A 47 0.12 3.27 -8.47
N ALA A 48 0.72 2.10 -8.53
CA ALA A 48 1.85 1.71 -7.70
C ALA A 48 2.61 0.58 -8.37
N ARG A 49 3.88 0.40 -7.98
CA ARG A 49 4.68 -0.77 -8.28
C ARG A 49 4.89 -1.58 -7.01
N PHE A 50 4.65 -2.89 -7.06
CA PHE A 50 4.95 -3.78 -5.93
C PHE A 50 6.47 -3.87 -5.74
N ALA A 51 6.94 -3.46 -4.56
CA ALA A 51 8.36 -3.40 -4.23
C ALA A 51 8.75 -4.38 -3.11
N GLY A 52 7.76 -4.92 -2.39
CA GLY A 52 7.95 -5.89 -1.33
C GLY A 52 6.63 -6.56 -0.94
N VAL A 53 6.69 -7.37 0.11
CA VAL A 53 5.53 -8.05 0.68
C VAL A 53 5.14 -7.41 2.01
N LEU A 54 3.91 -7.65 2.45
CA LEU A 54 3.43 -7.31 3.79
C LEU A 54 2.99 -8.60 4.47
N TYR A 55 3.35 -8.81 5.73
CA TYR A 55 2.80 -9.89 6.55
C TYR A 55 1.57 -9.40 7.33
N PRO A 56 0.53 -10.22 7.51
CA PRO A 56 -0.59 -9.86 8.36
C PRO A 56 -0.12 -9.47 9.77
N GLY A 57 -0.61 -8.33 10.28
CA GLY A 57 -0.22 -7.76 11.57
C GLY A 57 0.86 -6.69 11.50
N GLU A 58 1.60 -6.56 10.38
CA GLU A 58 2.57 -5.48 10.19
C GLU A 58 1.90 -4.11 9.99
N THR A 59 2.60 -3.05 10.40
CA THR A 59 2.12 -1.67 10.24
C THR A 59 2.69 -1.03 8.98
N ILE A 60 1.79 -0.53 8.11
CA ILE A 60 2.17 0.28 6.95
C ILE A 60 2.33 1.75 7.39
N ARG A 61 3.46 2.36 7.06
CA ARG A 61 3.64 3.80 7.12
C ARG A 61 3.47 4.42 5.73
N THR A 62 2.49 5.30 5.60
CA THR A 62 2.29 6.12 4.40
C THR A 62 2.80 7.54 4.63
N ARG A 63 3.71 8.01 3.79
CA ARG A 63 4.13 9.41 3.73
C ARG A 63 3.53 10.02 2.47
N ILE A 64 2.76 11.09 2.61
CA ILE A 64 1.94 11.64 1.53
C ILE A 64 2.37 13.09 1.27
N TRP A 65 2.72 13.39 0.02
CA TRP A 65 2.98 14.74 -0.45
C TRP A 65 1.88 15.13 -1.43
N ARG A 66 1.24 16.27 -1.19
CA ARG A 66 0.17 16.80 -2.02
C ARG A 66 0.73 17.79 -3.04
N THR A 67 0.39 17.60 -4.31
CA THR A 67 0.60 18.55 -5.40
C THR A 67 -0.75 18.89 -6.05
N GLU A 68 -0.74 19.69 -7.11
CA GLU A 68 -1.96 20.01 -7.85
C GLU A 68 -2.49 18.76 -8.57
N GLY A 69 -3.69 18.30 -8.20
CA GLY A 69 -4.38 17.14 -8.80
C GLY A 69 -3.74 15.77 -8.56
N GLU A 70 -2.67 15.68 -7.76
CA GLU A 70 -1.94 14.43 -7.51
C GLU A 70 -1.40 14.34 -6.07
N LEU A 71 -1.34 13.13 -5.53
CA LEU A 71 -0.61 12.76 -4.32
C LEU A 71 0.54 11.84 -4.69
N ILE A 72 1.75 12.16 -4.22
CA ILE A 72 2.93 11.30 -4.30
C ILE A 72 3.06 10.60 -2.94
N ILE A 73 3.19 9.28 -2.94
CA ILE A 73 3.08 8.47 -1.71
C ILE A 73 4.30 7.55 -1.57
N GLY A 74 4.90 7.52 -0.38
CA GLY A 74 5.83 6.47 0.05
C GLY A 74 5.11 5.49 0.98
N ALA A 75 5.28 4.18 0.75
CA ALA A 75 4.68 3.14 1.57
C ALA A 75 5.73 2.10 2.02
N SER A 76 5.92 1.99 3.33
CA SER A 76 6.92 1.12 3.98
C SER A 76 6.33 0.34 5.16
N VAL A 77 7.05 -0.70 5.61
CA VAL A 77 6.74 -1.43 6.84
C VAL A 77 7.57 -0.93 8.00
N VAL A 78 6.91 -0.48 9.06
CA VAL A 78 7.58 0.05 10.26
C VAL A 78 8.41 -1.04 10.95
N ASP A 79 7.84 -2.24 11.07
CA ASP A 79 8.41 -3.40 11.76
C ASP A 79 9.70 -3.93 11.10
N ARG A 80 10.03 -3.46 9.89
CA ARG A 80 11.16 -3.94 9.08
C ARG A 80 12.02 -2.79 8.55
N ASP A 81 12.40 -1.86 9.42
CA ASP A 81 13.31 -0.74 9.12
C ASP A 81 12.86 0.06 7.88
N ASP A 82 11.57 0.39 7.84
CA ASP A 82 10.94 1.11 6.72
C ASP A 82 11.14 0.42 5.34
N ALA A 83 11.23 -0.92 5.31
CA ALA A 83 11.30 -1.68 4.07
C ALA A 83 10.13 -1.33 3.12
N PRO A 84 10.40 -1.01 1.84
CA PRO A 84 9.38 -0.58 0.90
C PRO A 84 8.44 -1.73 0.51
N ILE A 85 7.14 -1.45 0.47
CA ILE A 85 6.12 -2.42 0.02
C ILE A 85 5.50 -2.02 -1.31
N LEU A 86 5.32 -0.72 -1.52
CA LEU A 86 4.96 -0.13 -2.80
C LEU A 86 5.94 1.00 -3.13
N ALA A 87 6.31 1.08 -4.41
CA ALA A 87 7.11 2.15 -4.96
C ALA A 87 6.32 2.88 -6.06
N ASP A 88 6.79 4.08 -6.42
CA ASP A 88 6.21 4.88 -7.50
C ASP A 88 4.70 5.14 -7.34
N VAL A 89 4.25 5.24 -6.08
CA VAL A 89 2.83 5.34 -5.74
C VAL A 89 2.32 6.74 -6.05
N ARG A 90 1.29 6.82 -6.88
CA ARG A 90 0.60 8.07 -7.22
C ARG A 90 -0.90 7.92 -7.19
N LEU A 91 -1.58 8.92 -6.64
CA LEU A 91 -3.03 9.04 -6.65
C LEU A 91 -3.40 10.35 -7.36
N THR A 92 -4.17 10.31 -8.43
CA THR A 92 -4.72 11.50 -9.08
C THR A 92 -6.14 11.75 -8.60
N PHE A 93 -6.52 13.01 -8.46
CA PHE A 93 -7.84 13.40 -7.96
C PHE A 93 -8.37 14.67 -8.63
N HIS A 94 -9.68 14.89 -8.51
CA HIS A 94 -10.31 16.19 -8.78
C HIS A 94 -10.67 16.90 -7.47
N ASN A 95 -10.77 18.23 -7.54
CA ASN A 95 -11.08 19.07 -6.38
C ASN A 95 -12.52 18.86 -5.90
#